data_AF-A0A0Q8QYG9-F1
#
_entry.id   AF-A0A0Q8QYG9-F1
#
_cell.length_a   1.000
_cell.length_b   1.000
_cell.length_c   1.000
_cell.angle_alpha   90.00
_cell.angle_beta   90.00
_cell.angle_gamma   90.00
#
_symmetry.space_group_name_H-M   'P 1'
#
loop_
_entity.id
_entity.type
_entity.pdbx_description
1 polymer ?
#
loop_
_entity_poly.entity_id
_entity_poly.type
_entity_poly.pdbx_seq_one_letter_code
_entity_poly.pdbx_strand_id
1 'polypeptide(L)'
;MANVALARAAGDKRAGISMRDNGIQFESGYFGDKGRAFTLGNAVLHGPGSRPGDLNNRYDGAPTAATTAEHESGHTYQYQNPTFVPGYLLHLVHEALTGTPNPYEREADDFSEWKHRQKGGG
;
A
#
# COMPACT_ATOMS: atom_id res chain seq x y z
N MET A 1 -6.56 -10.82 22.33
CA MET A 1 -7.58 -9.78 22.08
C MET A 1 -8.26 -10.11 20.76
N ALA A 2 -9.60 -10.15 20.69
CA ALA A 2 -10.31 -10.47 19.44
C ALA A 2 -10.17 -9.34 18.41
N ASN A 3 -10.03 -9.66 17.13
CA ASN A 3 -9.76 -8.71 16.02
C ASN A 3 -10.78 -7.56 15.93
N VAL A 4 -12.02 -7.83 16.32
CA VAL A 4 -13.12 -6.83 16.39
C VAL A 4 -12.86 -5.76 17.46
N ALA A 5 -12.19 -6.09 18.56
CA ALA A 5 -11.92 -5.15 19.65
C ALA A 5 -10.87 -4.09 19.25
N LEU A 6 -9.86 -4.49 18.47
CA LEU A 6 -8.84 -3.59 17.95
C LEU A 6 -9.38 -2.70 16.82
N ALA A 7 -10.20 -3.25 15.91
CA ALA A 7 -10.93 -2.46 14.93
C ALA A 7 -11.82 -1.39 15.61
N ARG A 8 -12.56 -1.77 16.67
CA ARG A 8 -13.34 -0.84 17.49
C ARG A 8 -12.48 0.22 18.16
N ALA A 9 -11.34 -0.15 18.75
CA ALA A 9 -10.42 0.79 19.39
C ALA A 9 -9.78 1.77 18.40
N ALA A 10 -9.54 1.34 17.16
CA ALA A 10 -9.06 2.19 16.07
C ALA A 10 -10.15 3.09 15.47
N GLY A 11 -11.41 2.93 15.88
CA GLY A 11 -12.55 3.65 15.29
C GLY A 11 -12.93 3.16 13.89
N ASP A 12 -12.48 1.97 13.51
CA ASP A 12 -12.77 1.39 12.21
C ASP A 12 -14.19 0.81 12.16
N LYS A 13 -14.99 1.29 11.21
CA LYS A 13 -16.41 0.98 11.06
C LYS A 13 -16.75 0.45 9.66
N ARG A 14 -15.76 0.23 8.80
CA ARG A 14 -15.99 0.12 7.34
C ARG A 14 -15.31 -1.09 6.70
N ALA A 15 -15.52 -2.27 7.29
CA ALA A 15 -15.18 -3.53 6.62
C ALA A 15 -15.88 -3.59 5.26
N GLY A 16 -15.10 -3.68 4.19
CA GLY A 16 -15.60 -3.60 2.82
C GLY A 16 -14.65 -4.20 1.81
N ILE A 17 -15.18 -4.45 0.62
CA ILE A 17 -14.38 -4.87 -0.53
C ILE A 17 -14.67 -3.89 -1.67
N SER A 18 -13.64 -3.34 -2.30
CA SER A 18 -13.78 -2.62 -3.56
C SER A 18 -12.79 -3.13 -4.61
N MET A 19 -13.06 -2.81 -5.87
CA MET A 19 -12.16 -3.11 -6.97
C MET A 19 -11.73 -1.80 -7.59
N ARG A 20 -10.43 -1.52 -7.59
CA ARG A 20 -9.85 -0.35 -8.25
C ARG A 20 -8.37 -0.55 -8.47
N ASP A 21 -7.82 0.21 -9.41
CA ASP A 21 -6.38 0.29 -9.62
C ASP A 21 -5.73 -1.10 -9.84
N ASN A 22 -6.45 -2.01 -10.51
CA ASN A 22 -6.07 -3.41 -10.77
C ASN A 22 -5.94 -4.31 -9.51
N GLY A 23 -6.49 -3.86 -8.37
CA GLY A 23 -6.50 -4.61 -7.11
C GLY A 23 -7.90 -4.80 -6.51
N ILE A 24 -8.11 -5.94 -5.87
CA ILE A 24 -9.18 -6.20 -4.91
C ILE A 24 -8.74 -5.61 -3.58
N GLN A 25 -9.39 -4.52 -3.19
CA GLN A 25 -9.12 -3.78 -1.97
C GLN A 25 -9.96 -4.34 -0.83
N PHE A 26 -9.32 -4.90 0.18
CA PHE A 26 -9.95 -5.29 1.44
C PHE A 26 -9.86 -4.09 2.38
N GLU A 27 -10.90 -3.28 2.39
CA GLU A 27 -11.04 -2.08 3.19
C GLU A 27 -11.34 -2.48 4.64
N SER A 28 -10.61 -1.93 5.61
CA SER A 28 -10.70 -2.32 7.03
C SER A 28 -10.22 -3.75 7.30
N GLY A 29 -8.90 -3.92 7.36
CA GLY A 29 -8.21 -5.12 7.81
C GLY A 29 -7.68 -4.98 9.24
N TYR A 30 -7.69 -6.09 9.97
CA TYR A 30 -6.96 -6.24 11.23
C TYR A 30 -5.45 -6.47 11.02
N PHE A 31 -5.08 -6.97 9.83
CA PHE A 31 -3.71 -7.28 9.47
C PHE A 31 -3.00 -6.03 8.96
N GLY A 32 -1.84 -5.73 9.51
CA GLY A 32 -0.97 -4.62 9.10
C GLY A 32 -0.83 -3.52 10.15
N ASP A 33 0.09 -2.59 9.90
CA ASP A 33 0.26 -1.40 10.73
C ASP A 33 -0.89 -0.40 10.51
N LYS A 34 -1.19 0.37 11.55
CA LYS A 34 -2.19 1.44 11.50
C LYS A 34 -1.84 2.43 10.38
N GLY A 35 -2.79 2.70 9.48
CA GLY A 35 -2.61 3.64 8.37
C GLY A 35 -1.77 3.12 7.20
N ARG A 36 -1.35 1.84 7.20
CA ARG A 36 -0.65 1.22 6.07
C ARG A 36 -1.57 0.27 5.30
N ALA A 37 -1.21 0.00 4.05
CA ALA A 37 -1.77 -1.09 3.27
C ALA A 37 -0.67 -2.09 2.91
N PHE A 38 -1.07 -3.28 2.48
CA PHE A 38 -0.16 -4.33 2.07
C PHE A 38 -0.71 -5.05 0.84
N THR A 39 0.09 -5.11 -0.22
CA THR A 39 -0.27 -5.79 -1.46
C THR A 39 0.26 -7.22 -1.51
N LEU A 40 -0.58 -8.14 -1.97
CA LEU A 40 -0.30 -9.53 -2.28
C LEU A 40 -0.85 -9.87 -3.66
N GLY A 41 -0.03 -9.73 -4.71
CA GLY A 41 -0.51 -9.85 -6.09
C GLY A 41 -1.54 -8.77 -6.38
N ASN A 42 -2.78 -9.19 -6.65
CA ASN A 42 -3.91 -8.28 -6.88
C ASN A 42 -4.75 -8.06 -5.62
N ALA A 43 -4.42 -8.63 -4.46
CA ALA A 43 -5.13 -8.40 -3.21
C ALA A 43 -4.43 -7.30 -2.41
N VAL A 44 -5.13 -6.23 -2.04
CA VAL A 44 -4.61 -5.14 -1.22
C VAL A 44 -5.32 -5.16 0.12
N LEU A 45 -4.58 -5.36 1.20
CA LEU A 45 -5.09 -5.43 2.57
C LEU A 45 -4.82 -4.08 3.25
N HIS A 46 -5.87 -3.29 3.49
CA HIS A 46 -5.73 -2.04 4.22
C HIS A 46 -5.73 -2.32 5.72
N GLY A 47 -4.70 -1.86 6.45
CA GLY A 47 -4.68 -1.89 7.90
C GLY A 47 -5.69 -0.93 8.54
N PRO A 48 -5.84 -0.95 9.87
CA PRO A 48 -6.81 -0.11 10.57
C PRO A 48 -6.57 1.38 10.26
N GLY A 49 -7.61 2.05 9.75
CA GLY A 49 -7.55 3.47 9.41
C GLY A 49 -6.81 3.82 8.10
N SER A 50 -6.37 2.83 7.31
CA SER A 50 -5.95 3.02 5.92
C SER A 50 -7.14 2.79 4.98
N ARG A 51 -7.21 3.56 3.89
CA ARG A 51 -8.24 3.42 2.87
C ARG A 51 -7.64 3.57 1.47
N PRO A 52 -8.26 2.97 0.45
CA PRO A 52 -7.78 3.08 -0.94
C PRO A 52 -7.63 4.52 -1.44
N GLY A 53 -8.48 5.43 -0.96
CA GLY A 53 -8.49 6.84 -1.33
C GLY A 53 -7.73 7.77 -0.39
N ASP A 54 -7.08 7.24 0.66
CA ASP A 54 -6.21 8.06 1.50
C ASP A 54 -4.97 8.47 0.71
N LEU A 55 -4.41 9.64 1.02
CA LEU A 55 -3.15 10.07 0.41
C LEU A 55 -2.02 9.17 0.90
N ASN A 56 -1.15 8.77 -0.03
CA ASN A 56 0.05 8.02 0.32
C ASN A 56 1.12 8.93 0.93
N ASN A 57 2.06 8.34 1.66
CA ASN A 57 3.35 8.98 1.96
C ASN A 57 4.41 8.33 1.09
N ARG A 58 5.26 9.13 0.46
CA ARG A 58 6.38 8.61 -0.32
C ARG A 58 7.40 7.89 0.58
N TYR A 59 8.26 7.09 -0.04
CA TYR A 59 9.38 6.37 0.57
C TYR A 59 10.36 7.29 1.32
N ASP A 60 10.41 8.57 0.95
CA ASP A 60 11.22 9.62 1.59
C ASP A 60 10.45 10.41 2.67
N GLY A 61 9.20 10.04 2.95
CA GLY A 61 8.31 10.70 3.89
C GLY A 61 7.69 12.00 3.36
N ALA A 62 7.96 12.38 2.11
CA ALA A 62 7.33 13.56 1.52
C ALA A 62 5.84 13.31 1.22
N PRO A 63 4.98 14.32 1.39
CA PRO A 63 3.57 14.21 1.03
C PRO A 63 3.41 14.04 -0.48
N THR A 64 2.44 13.23 -0.90
CA THR A 64 2.04 13.09 -2.30
C THR A 64 0.52 13.26 -2.47
N ALA A 65 0.11 13.66 -3.68
CA ALA A 65 -1.30 13.70 -4.07
C ALA A 65 -1.82 12.32 -4.51
N ALA A 66 -0.92 11.37 -4.78
CA ALA A 66 -1.28 10.01 -5.15
C ALA A 66 -1.94 9.29 -3.96
N THR A 67 -2.93 8.46 -4.25
CA THR A 67 -3.63 7.70 -3.20
C THR A 67 -2.90 6.41 -2.85
N THR A 68 -3.20 5.84 -1.69
CA THR A 68 -2.70 4.52 -1.28
C THR A 68 -3.01 3.47 -2.36
N ALA A 69 -4.22 3.41 -2.91
CA ALA A 69 -4.52 2.45 -3.99
C ALA A 69 -3.69 2.65 -5.27
N GLU A 70 -3.26 3.88 -5.56
CA GLU A 70 -2.37 4.16 -6.69
C GLU A 70 -0.97 3.62 -6.43
N HIS A 71 -0.43 3.79 -5.21
CA HIS A 71 0.83 3.19 -4.78
C HIS A 71 0.77 1.65 -4.79
N GLU A 72 -0.23 1.05 -4.15
CA GLU A 72 -0.40 -0.41 -4.07
C GLU A 72 -0.55 -1.06 -5.46
N SER A 73 -1.08 -0.32 -6.44
CA SER A 73 -1.14 -0.81 -7.82
C SER A 73 0.24 -0.97 -8.48
N GLY A 74 1.23 -0.18 -8.06
CA GLY A 74 2.64 -0.39 -8.44
C GLY A 74 3.14 -1.75 -7.95
N HIS A 75 2.89 -2.09 -6.69
CA HIS A 75 3.19 -3.42 -6.15
C HIS A 75 2.44 -4.54 -6.87
N THR A 76 1.18 -4.32 -7.27
CA THR A 76 0.45 -5.31 -8.08
C THR A 76 1.16 -5.63 -9.40
N TYR A 77 1.76 -4.65 -10.08
CA TYR A 77 2.58 -4.92 -11.27
C TYR A 77 3.89 -5.61 -10.93
N GLN A 78 4.55 -5.21 -9.84
CA GLN A 78 5.80 -5.85 -9.40
C GLN A 78 5.59 -7.35 -9.07
N TYR A 79 4.46 -7.72 -8.47
CA TYR A 79 4.10 -9.12 -8.19
C TYR A 79 3.97 -10.00 -9.44
N GLN A 80 3.85 -9.42 -10.63
CA GLN A 80 3.85 -10.19 -11.90
C GLN A 80 5.25 -10.68 -12.27
N ASN A 81 6.29 -10.16 -11.63
CA ASN A 81 7.66 -10.66 -11.74
C ASN A 81 7.93 -11.76 -10.68
N PRO A 82 8.27 -13.00 -11.09
CA PRO A 82 8.57 -14.09 -10.16
C PRO A 82 9.70 -13.83 -9.17
N THR A 83 10.62 -12.91 -9.48
CA THR A 83 11.73 -12.56 -8.59
C THR A 83 11.40 -11.43 -7.61
N PHE A 84 10.21 -10.84 -7.70
CA PHE A 84 9.81 -9.71 -6.87
C PHE A 84 9.81 -10.06 -5.38
N VAL A 85 9.06 -11.07 -4.95
CA VAL A 85 8.94 -11.42 -3.52
C VAL A 85 10.31 -11.64 -2.85
N PRO A 86 11.22 -12.48 -3.39
CA PRO A 86 12.53 -12.64 -2.77
C PRO A 86 13.37 -11.35 -2.83
N GLY A 87 13.30 -10.59 -3.93
CA GLY A 87 13.99 -9.31 -4.08
C GLY A 87 13.52 -8.27 -3.07
N TYR A 88 12.20 -8.13 -2.89
CA TYR A 88 11.56 -7.21 -1.96
C TYR A 88 11.96 -7.52 -0.51
N LEU A 89 11.90 -8.79 -0.10
CA LEU A 89 12.30 -9.20 1.24
C LEU A 89 13.78 -8.93 1.52
N LEU A 90 14.66 -9.15 0.54
CA LEU A 90 16.09 -8.85 0.67
C LEU A 90 16.31 -7.34 0.89
N HIS A 91 15.63 -6.49 0.13
CA HIS A 91 15.76 -5.04 0.26
C HIS A 91 15.08 -4.50 1.52
N LEU A 92 14.00 -5.12 1.98
CA LEU A 92 13.37 -4.79 3.26
C LEU A 92 14.33 -5.03 4.44
N VAL A 93 15.08 -6.14 4.41
CA VAL A 93 16.13 -6.41 5.41
C VAL A 93 17.26 -5.39 5.31
N HIS A 94 17.70 -5.06 4.09
CA HIS A 94 18.74 -4.07 3.87
C HIS A 94 18.33 -2.67 4.36
N GLU A 95 17.09 -2.26 4.12
CA GLU A 95 16.51 -1.02 4.62
C GLU A 95 16.49 -0.97 6.14
N ALA A 96 16.02 -2.04 6.80
CA ALA A 96 16.01 -2.12 8.26
C ALA A 96 17.42 -2.00 8.88
N LEU A 97 18.45 -2.46 8.18
CA LEU A 97 19.84 -2.43 8.65
C LEU A 97 20.57 -1.12 8.34
N THR A 98 20.24 -0.45 7.24
CA THR A 98 21.03 0.68 6.72
C THR A 98 20.26 2.00 6.68
N GLY A 99 18.94 1.96 6.83
CA GLY A 99 18.05 3.10 6.57
C GLY A 99 17.94 3.48 5.09
N THR A 100 18.57 2.73 4.18
CA THR A 100 18.47 2.97 2.74
C THR A 100 17.08 2.56 2.25
N PRO A 101 16.31 3.45 1.62
CA PRO A 101 14.96 3.13 1.18
C PRO A 101 14.92 1.93 0.24
N ASN A 102 13.89 1.10 0.40
CA ASN A 102 13.66 -0.04 -0.48
C ASN A 102 13.34 0.44 -1.92
N PRO A 103 14.10 0.02 -2.95
CA PRO A 103 13.89 0.48 -4.33
C PRO A 103 12.51 0.12 -4.89
N TYR A 104 11.88 -0.95 -4.39
CA TYR A 104 10.53 -1.34 -4.82
C TYR A 104 9.45 -0.39 -4.30
N GLU A 105 9.61 0.17 -3.10
CA GLU A 105 8.72 1.20 -2.55
C GLU A 105 8.84 2.49 -3.37
N ARG A 106 10.09 2.87 -3.69
CA ARG A 106 10.37 4.02 -4.56
C ARG A 106 9.74 3.88 -5.94
N GLU A 107 9.87 2.71 -6.57
CA GLU A 107 9.26 2.44 -7.87
C GLU A 107 7.72 2.48 -7.80
N ALA A 108 7.13 1.96 -6.72
CA ALA A 108 5.68 2.03 -6.50
C ALA A 108 5.19 3.49 -6.33
N ASP A 109 5.96 4.33 -5.64
CA ASP A 109 5.67 5.76 -5.52
C ASP A 109 5.77 6.50 -6.86
N ASP A 110 6.87 6.31 -7.59
CA ASP A 110 7.09 6.93 -8.90
C ASP A 110 5.95 6.56 -9.87
N PHE A 111 5.51 5.29 -9.84
CA PHE A 111 4.35 4.82 -10.60
C PHE A 111 3.05 5.50 -10.17
N SER A 112 2.81 5.58 -8.85
CA SER A 112 1.59 6.20 -8.31
C SER A 112 1.45 7.66 -8.71
N GLU A 113 2.56 8.41 -8.70
CA GLU A 113 2.56 9.81 -9.09
C GLU A 113 2.35 9.98 -10.60
N TRP A 114 3.00 9.14 -11.42
CA TRP A 114 2.75 9.12 -12.85
C TRP A 114 1.27 8.86 -13.13
N LYS A 115 0.69 7.83 -12.51
CA LYS A 115 -0.71 7.45 -12.68
C LYS A 115 -1.67 8.54 -12.23
N HIS A 116 -1.40 9.17 -11.09
CA HIS A 116 -2.19 10.28 -10.56
C HIS A 116 -2.23 11.46 -11.55
N ARG A 117 -1.06 11.86 -12.09
CA ARG A 117 -0.96 12.93 -13.09
C ARG A 117 -1.78 12.64 -14.35
N GLN A 118 -1.82 11.37 -14.79
CA GLN A 118 -2.64 10.98 -15.96
C GLN A 118 -4.15 11.13 -15.70
N LYS A 119 -4.62 10.91 -14.47
CA LYS A 119 -6.05 11.11 -14.12
C LYS A 119 -6.43 12.59 -14.02
N GLY A 120 -5.52 13.46 -13.58
CA GLY A 120 -5.78 14.90 -13.40
C GLY A 120 -5.64 15.75 -14.66
N GLY A 121 -5.15 15.18 -15.77
CA GLY A 121 -4.95 15.87 -17.05
C GLY A 121 -6.02 15.60 -18.12
N GLY A 122 -7.17 15.04 -17.73
CA GLY A 122 -8.31 14.72 -18.62
C GLY A 122 -9.48 15.68 -18.47
#